data_AF-Q2T4C0-F1
#
_entry.id   AF-Q2T4C0-F1
#
_cell.length_a   1.000
_cell.length_b   1.000
_cell.length_c   1.000
_cell.angle_alpha   90.00
_cell.angle_beta   90.00
_cell.angle_gamma   90.00
#
_symmetry.space_group_name_H-M   'P 1'
#
loop_
_entity.id
_entity.type
_entity.pdbx_description
1 polymer ?
#
loop_
_entity_poly.entity_id
_entity_poly.type
_entity_poly.pdbx_seq_one_letter_code
_entity_poly.pdbx_strand_id
1 'polypeptide(L)' 'MQLRKIVKNRGHFPSDEAASKLLYLALRNIEKDWKMPPITWRQAVNQFAILFGERFTSAIN' A
#
# COMPACT_ATOMS: atom_id res chain seq x y z
N MET A 1 -3.25 -9.92 -8.51
CA MET A 1 -4.04 -10.04 -9.78
C MET A 1 -5.17 -9.02 -9.92
N GLN A 2 -5.71 -8.45 -8.84
CA GLN A 2 -6.91 -7.60 -8.91
C GLN A 2 -6.72 -6.32 -9.74
N LEU A 3 -5.62 -5.57 -9.53
CA LEU A 3 -5.36 -4.33 -10.28
C LEU A 3 -5.18 -4.59 -11.78
N ARG A 4 -4.35 -5.58 -12.16
CA ARG A 4 -4.15 -5.99 -13.56
C ARG A 4 -5.47 -6.38 -14.23
N LYS A 5 -6.37 -7.08 -13.52
CA LYS A 5 -7.69 -7.47 -14.05
C LYS A 5 -8.57 -6.26 -14.32
N ILE A 6 -8.59 -5.29 -13.41
CA ILE A 6 -9.39 -4.05 -13.55
C ILE A 6 -8.92 -3.25 -14.77
N VAL A 7 -7.61 -3.08 -14.94
CA VAL A 7 -7.04 -2.36 -16.08
C VAL A 7 -7.29 -3.11 -17.40
N LYS A 8 -7.06 -4.43 -17.44
CA LYS A 8 -7.29 -5.23 -18.65
C LYS A 8 -8.76 -5.21 -19.10
N ASN A 9 -9.71 -5.21 -18.16
CA ASN A 9 -11.14 -5.18 -18.47
C ASN A 9 -11.64 -3.80 -18.93
N ARG A 10 -10.91 -2.72 -18.62
CA ARG A 10 -11.21 -1.34 -19.04
C ARG A 10 -10.03 -0.77 -19.83
N GLY A 11 -9.58 -1.50 -20.85
CA GLY A 11 -8.34 -1.19 -21.57
C GLY A 11 -8.37 0.07 -22.44
N HIS A 12 -9.55 0.62 -22.73
CA HIS A 12 -9.68 1.91 -23.41
C HIS A 12 -10.10 2.99 -22.42
N PHE A 13 -9.34 4.08 -22.37
CA PHE A 13 -9.60 5.22 -21.50
C PHE A 13 -9.79 6.48 -22.36
N PRO A 14 -10.77 7.34 -22.02
CA PRO A 14 -11.01 8.58 -22.74
C PRO A 14 -9.96 9.66 -22.44
N SER A 15 -9.20 9.54 -21.34
CA SER A 15 -8.07 10.40 -20.99
C SER A 15 -7.18 9.75 -19.93
N ASP A 16 -5.99 10.32 -19.70
CA ASP A 16 -5.05 9.86 -18.68
C ASP A 16 -5.59 10.09 -17.25
N GLU A 17 -6.39 11.13 -17.04
CA GLU A 17 -7.06 11.40 -15.78
C GLU A 17 -8.10 10.31 -15.47
N ALA A 18 -8.83 9.84 -16.48
CA ALA A 18 -9.79 8.75 -16.32
C ALA A 18 -9.08 7.44 -15.94
N ALA A 19 -7.93 7.15 -16.54
CA ALA A 19 -7.09 6.01 -16.17
C ALA A 19 -6.57 6.12 -14.72
N SER A 20 -6.05 7.30 -14.36
CA SER A 20 -5.54 7.59 -13.01
C SER A 20 -6.63 7.46 -11.94
N LYS A 21 -7.83 7.97 -12.22
CA LYS A 21 -9.00 7.85 -11.32
C LYS A 21 -9.39 6.38 -11.13
N LEU A 22 -9.36 5.58 -12.19
CA LEU A 22 -9.66 4.14 -12.06
C LEU A 22 -8.63 3.43 -11.18
N LEU A 23 -7.34 3.71 -11.36
CA LEU A 23 -6.27 3.17 -10.51
C LEU A 23 -6.49 3.56 -9.05
N TYR A 24 -6.76 4.83 -8.78
CA TYR A 24 -7.03 5.33 -7.42
C TYR A 24 -8.20 4.59 -6.77
N LEU A 25 -9.33 4.47 -7.47
CA LEU A 25 -10.51 3.78 -6.94
C LEU A 25 -10.25 2.28 -6.72
N ALA A 26 -9.49 1.64 -7.61
CA ALA A 26 -9.11 0.24 -7.47
C ALA A 26 -8.25 0.04 -6.22
N LEU A 27 -7.20 0.85 -6.03
CA LEU A 27 -6.34 0.78 -4.85
C LEU A 27 -7.12 1.06 -3.56
N ARG A 28 -7.96 2.10 -3.55
CA ARG A 28 -8.80 2.43 -2.39
C ARG A 28 -9.75 1.31 -2.01
N ASN A 29 -10.26 0.53 -2.97
CA ASN A 29 -11.10 -0.62 -2.66
C ASN A 29 -10.29 -1.80 -2.14
N ILE A 30 -9.10 -2.05 -2.70
CA ILE A 30 -8.18 -3.11 -2.22
C ILE A 30 -7.74 -2.84 -0.78
N GLU A 31 -7.42 -1.59 -0.46
CA GLU A 31 -7.00 -1.16 0.87
C GLU A 31 -8.05 -1.45 1.94
N LYS A 32 -9.35 -1.35 1.62
CA LYS A 32 -10.43 -1.67 2.58
C LYS A 32 -10.40 -3.12 3.07
N ASP A 33 -9.85 -4.02 2.25
CA ASP A 33 -9.75 -5.45 2.57
C ASP A 33 -8.45 -5.79 3.31
N TRP A 34 -7.51 -4.84 3.45
CA TRP A 34 -6.25 -5.03 4.18
C TRP A 34 -6.43 -4.94 5.69
N LYS A 35 -7.20 -5.88 6.24
CA LYS A 35 -7.55 -5.91 7.68
C LYS A 35 -6.62 -6.78 8.53
N MET A 36 -5.80 -7.62 7.89
CA MET A 36 -4.94 -8.58 8.56
C MET A 36 -3.48 -8.21 8.38
N PRO A 37 -2.87 -7.48 9.33
CA PRO A 37 -1.44 -7.24 9.30
C PRO A 37 -0.65 -8.55 9.49
N PRO A 38 0.61 -8.62 9.05
CA PRO A 38 1.47 -9.76 9.33
C PRO A 38 1.58 -10.03 10.83
N ILE A 39 1.33 -11.27 11.25
CA ILE A 39 1.36 -11.66 12.68
C ILE A 39 2.71 -11.35 13.32
N THR A 40 3.79 -11.53 12.55
CA THR A 40 5.17 -11.31 12.97
C THR A 40 5.61 -9.84 12.97
N TRP A 41 4.72 -8.90 12.64
CA TRP A 41 5.08 -7.48 12.51
C TRP A 41 5.71 -6.92 13.78
N ARG A 42 5.20 -7.27 14.97
CA ARG A 42 5.77 -6.81 16.24
C ARG A 42 7.22 -7.28 16.44
N GLN A 43 7.53 -8.52 16.04
CA GLN A 43 8.89 -9.04 16.13
C GLN A 43 9.83 -8.33 15.14
N ALA A 44 9.34 -8.07 13.92
CA ALA A 44 10.10 -7.31 12.92
C ALA A 44 10.41 -5.88 13.38
N VAL A 45 9.45 -5.21 14.03
CA VAL A 45 9.66 -3.86 14.59
C VAL A 45 10.80 -3.84 15.62
N ASN A 46 10.90 -4.85 16.48
CA ASN A 46 12.01 -4.94 17.43
C ASN A 46 13.37 -5.06 16.72
N GLN A 47 13.45 -5.83 15.63
CA GLN A 47 14.67 -5.93 14.82
C GLN A 47 14.99 -4.60 14.12
N PHE A 48 13.98 -3.88 13.61
CA PHE A 48 14.18 -2.55 13.03
C PHE A 48 14.66 -1.54 14.06
N ALA A 49 14.17 -1.60 15.31
CA ALA A 49 14.63 -0.72 16.38
C ALA A 49 16.12 -0.95 16.72
N ILE A 50 16.62 -2.19 16.61
CA ILE A 50 18.05 -2.49 16.80
C ILE A 50 18.87 -1.96 15.61
N LEU A 51 18.44 -2.24 14.38
CA LEU A 51 19.19 -1.88 13.17
C LEU A 51 19.16 -0.38 12.84
N PHE A 52 18.06 0.30 13.17
CA PHE A 52 17.79 1.68 12.78
C PHE A 52 17.41 2.55 13.98
N GLY A 53 17.98 2.28 15.16
CA GLY A 53 17.60 2.92 16.43
C GLY A 53 17.57 4.45 16.37
N GLU A 54 18.52 5.07 15.66
CA GLU A 54 18.56 6.53 15.47
C GLU A 54 17.29 7.11 14.81
N ARG A 55 16.64 6.35 13.92
CA ARG A 55 15.37 6.77 13.28
C ARG A 55 14.17 6.67 14.21
N PHE A 56 14.26 5.84 15.26
CA PHE A 56 13.22 5.72 16.28
C PHE A 56 13.37 6.80 17.36
N THR A 57 14.60 7.20 17.69
CA THR A 57 14.88 8.22 18.71
C THR A 57 14.84 9.65 18.16
N SER A 58 15.18 9.86 16.89
CA SER A 58 15.11 11.18 16.25
C SER A 58 13.69 11.77 16.16
N ALA A 59 12.65 10.96 16.31
CA ALA A 59 11.26 11.42 16.32
C ALA A 59 10.79 11.93 17.69
N ILE A 60 11.61 11.77 18.75
CA ILE A 60 11.29 12.10 20.14
C ILE A 60 11.92 13.45 20.57
N ASN A 61 12.81 14.02 19.74
CA ASN A 61 13.46 15.31 19.99
C ASN A 61 12.90 16.43 19.11
#